data_AF-A0A940VLM9-F1
#
_entry.id   AF-A0A940VLM9-F1
#
_cell.length_a   1.000
_cell.length_b   1.000
_cell.length_c   1.000
_cell.angle_alpha   90.00
_cell.angle_beta   90.00
_cell.angle_gamma   90.00
#
_symmetry.space_group_name_H-M   'P 1'
#
loop_
_entity.id
_entity.type
_entity.pdbx_description
1 polymer ?
#
loop_
_entity_poly.entity_id
_entity_poly.type
_entity_poly.pdbx_seq_one_letter_code
_entity_poly.pdbx_strand_id
1 'polypeptide(L)'
;MKNLLVRVLTVIIVLVVLFCPKGIVNAAKTTKILDEDTKITPPGVMATIWMFIPEFKKGTTVILNDNDEVLEGTLTSYEILTSAAKVSNCYINLSFKPRSRVTFNDEGKVIKGTIERAVLPVGQLSSVMVKDGTEVSFHDNGILATFTLVQDTYLRPVGWRQTLRVNFRNKVKCSGLVEFKGETQVELNEKGEVTKGTLNKDTRLLSPDGSINVYAASTTVEFDENGVVIKAVKPAN
;
A
#
# COMPACT_ATOMS: atom_id res chain seq x y z
N MET A 1 -36.46 48.42 -22.39
CA MET A 1 -36.38 46.98 -22.06
C MET A 1 -35.19 46.27 -22.69
N LYS A 2 -34.86 46.45 -23.98
CA LYS A 2 -33.70 45.80 -24.64
C LYS A 2 -32.34 46.05 -23.95
N ASN A 3 -32.05 47.30 -23.53
CA ASN A 3 -30.76 47.64 -22.91
C ASN A 3 -30.58 47.08 -21.49
N LEU A 4 -31.68 46.82 -20.78
CA LEU A 4 -31.66 46.18 -19.46
C LEU A 4 -31.39 44.67 -19.62
N LEU A 5 -32.03 44.04 -20.61
CA LEU A 5 -31.84 42.62 -20.90
C LEU A 5 -30.40 42.31 -21.34
N VAL A 6 -29.81 43.17 -22.18
CA VAL A 6 -28.41 43.02 -22.62
C VAL A 6 -27.46 43.15 -21.44
N ARG A 7 -27.63 44.15 -20.58
CA ARG A 7 -26.76 44.35 -19.39
C ARG A 7 -26.86 43.19 -18.39
N VAL A 8 -28.05 42.63 -18.19
CA VAL A 8 -28.25 41.46 -17.33
C VAL A 8 -27.59 40.21 -17.94
N LEU A 9 -27.70 40.00 -19.26
CA LEU A 9 -27.03 38.89 -19.94
C LEU A 9 -25.50 39.02 -19.87
N THR A 10 -24.96 40.23 -20.04
CA THR A 10 -23.49 40.46 -19.98
C THR A 10 -22.95 40.18 -18.57
N VAL A 11 -23.67 40.58 -17.52
CA VAL A 11 -23.27 40.31 -16.12
C VAL A 11 -23.33 38.82 -15.79
N ILE A 12 -24.35 38.10 -16.28
CA ILE A 12 -24.47 36.65 -16.07
C ILE A 12 -23.34 35.89 -16.78
N ILE A 13 -22.97 36.27 -18.01
CA ILE A 13 -21.87 35.62 -18.75
C ILE A 13 -20.52 35.87 -18.04
N VAL A 14 -20.27 37.08 -17.51
CA VAL A 14 -19.05 37.38 -16.75
C VAL A 14 -19.00 36.61 -15.42
N LEU A 15 -20.14 36.42 -14.74
CA LEU A 15 -20.23 35.60 -13.52
C LEU A 15 -20.01 34.11 -13.80
N VAL A 16 -20.48 33.56 -14.93
CA VAL A 16 -20.27 32.15 -15.29
C VAL A 16 -18.81 31.86 -15.65
N VAL A 17 -18.09 32.81 -16.24
CA VAL A 17 -16.65 32.65 -16.54
C VAL A 17 -15.79 32.77 -15.26
N LEU A 18 -16.20 33.61 -14.29
CA LEU A 18 -15.51 33.75 -12.99
C LEU A 18 -15.81 32.60 -12.01
N PHE A 19 -16.93 31.91 -12.18
CA PHE A 19 -17.32 30.72 -11.42
C PHE A 19 -17.30 29.45 -12.27
N CYS A 20 -16.41 29.36 -13.25
CA CYS A 20 -16.03 28.06 -13.78
C CYS A 20 -15.32 27.35 -12.62
N PRO A 21 -15.88 26.27 -12.03
CA PRO A 21 -15.11 25.47 -11.09
C PRO A 21 -13.87 25.09 -11.85
N LYS A 22 -12.69 25.51 -11.36
CA LYS A 22 -11.42 25.05 -11.89
C LYS A 22 -11.54 23.54 -11.94
N GLY A 23 -11.75 23.00 -13.14
CA GLY A 23 -11.65 21.57 -13.35
C GLY A 23 -10.34 21.20 -12.70
N ILE A 24 -10.37 20.21 -11.81
CA ILE A 24 -9.14 19.59 -11.34
C ILE A 24 -8.52 19.06 -12.62
N VAL A 25 -7.58 19.82 -13.20
CA VAL A 25 -6.78 19.36 -14.32
C VAL A 25 -5.99 18.22 -13.71
N ASN A 26 -6.40 17.00 -14.03
CA ASN A 26 -5.61 15.83 -13.70
C ASN A 26 -4.33 15.99 -14.52
N ALA A 27 -3.22 16.31 -13.84
CA ALA A 27 -1.90 16.41 -14.42
C ALA A 27 -1.65 15.17 -15.30
N ALA A 28 -1.28 15.41 -16.56
CA ALA A 28 -1.22 14.36 -17.56
C ALA A 28 0.06 13.54 -17.38
N LYS A 29 -0.07 12.35 -16.79
CA LYS A 29 1.07 11.43 -16.64
C LYS A 29 1.65 11.08 -18.02
N THR A 30 2.96 11.24 -18.15
CA THR A 30 3.69 10.90 -19.38
C THR A 30 4.38 9.55 -19.24
N THR A 31 4.26 8.70 -20.25
CA THR A 31 4.94 7.40 -20.31
C THR A 31 6.08 7.46 -21.32
N LYS A 32 7.30 7.16 -20.88
CA LYS A 32 8.52 7.20 -21.72
C LYS A 32 9.28 5.88 -21.63
N ILE A 33 9.79 5.37 -22.75
CA ILE A 33 10.77 4.28 -22.77
C ILE A 33 12.17 4.90 -22.75
N LEU A 34 13.02 4.43 -21.84
CA LEU A 34 14.39 4.94 -21.71
C LEU A 34 15.31 4.34 -22.77
N ASP A 35 16.07 5.19 -23.45
CA ASP A 35 17.09 4.85 -24.44
C ASP A 35 18.47 4.56 -23.82
N GLU A 36 18.70 5.02 -22.59
CA GLU A 36 19.86 4.73 -21.76
C GLU A 36 19.48 4.55 -20.28
N ASP A 37 20.43 4.13 -19.45
CA ASP A 37 20.22 4.15 -18.00
C ASP A 37 20.18 5.62 -17.55
N THR A 38 19.15 6.04 -16.82
CA THR A 38 18.89 7.47 -16.57
C THR A 38 18.53 7.73 -15.12
N LYS A 39 19.21 8.69 -14.48
CA LYS A 39 18.81 9.24 -13.18
C LYS A 39 17.68 10.24 -13.35
N ILE A 40 16.57 10.02 -12.65
CA ILE A 40 15.38 10.88 -12.71
C ILE A 40 14.91 11.19 -11.30
N THR A 41 14.71 12.47 -11.00
CA THR A 41 14.31 12.95 -9.67
C THR A 41 12.88 12.52 -9.34
N PRO A 42 12.62 11.87 -8.20
CA PRO A 42 11.25 11.65 -7.72
C PRO A 42 10.62 12.96 -7.23
N PRO A 43 9.28 13.07 -7.21
CA PRO A 43 8.59 14.24 -6.67
C PRO A 43 9.09 14.64 -5.29
N GLY A 44 9.22 15.93 -5.00
CA GLY A 44 9.60 16.41 -3.66
C GLY A 44 11.03 16.06 -3.20
N VAL A 45 11.83 15.37 -4.01
CA VAL A 45 13.26 15.15 -3.75
C VAL A 45 14.07 16.33 -4.32
N MET A 46 14.94 16.91 -3.51
CA MET A 46 15.79 18.01 -3.96
C MET A 46 16.85 17.50 -4.96
N ALA A 47 16.75 17.95 -6.22
CA ALA A 47 17.65 17.55 -7.30
C ALA A 47 19.14 17.90 -7.05
N THR A 48 19.44 18.80 -6.10
CA THR A 48 20.81 19.14 -5.71
C THR A 48 21.53 18.03 -4.98
N ILE A 49 20.81 17.00 -4.49
CA ILE A 49 21.40 15.89 -3.75
C ILE A 49 21.43 14.65 -4.64
N TRP A 50 22.36 14.63 -5.58
CA TRP A 50 22.52 13.59 -6.62
C TRP A 50 22.54 12.14 -6.08
N MET A 51 23.05 11.93 -4.86
CA MET A 51 23.10 10.61 -4.23
C MET A 51 21.71 10.02 -3.92
N PHE A 52 20.66 10.84 -3.87
CA PHE A 52 19.29 10.40 -3.60
C PHE A 52 18.42 10.27 -4.87
N ILE A 53 19.00 10.52 -6.04
CA ILE A 53 18.30 10.36 -7.31
C ILE A 53 18.51 8.93 -7.81
N PRO A 54 17.47 8.08 -7.83
CA PRO A 54 17.56 6.71 -8.32
C PRO A 54 17.86 6.68 -9.82
N GLU A 55 18.56 5.64 -10.25
CA GLU A 55 18.81 5.37 -11.67
C GLU A 55 17.86 4.30 -12.22
N PHE A 56 17.28 4.60 -13.39
CA PHE A 56 16.28 3.76 -14.05
C PHE A 56 16.85 3.11 -15.31
N LYS A 57 16.43 1.87 -15.53
CA LYS A 57 17.02 0.96 -16.49
C LYS A 57 16.62 1.27 -17.93
N LYS A 58 17.61 1.33 -18.82
CA LYS A 58 17.47 1.32 -20.28
C LYS A 58 16.49 0.26 -20.76
N GLY A 59 15.69 0.63 -21.75
CA GLY A 59 14.70 -0.22 -22.40
C GLY A 59 13.49 -0.53 -21.52
N THR A 60 13.33 0.17 -20.38
CA THR A 60 12.15 0.06 -19.53
C THR A 60 11.35 1.34 -19.57
N THR A 61 10.08 1.23 -19.20
CA THR A 61 9.16 2.35 -19.13
C THR A 61 9.29 3.08 -17.80
N VAL A 62 9.35 4.41 -17.85
CA VAL A 62 9.09 5.31 -16.72
C VAL A 62 7.76 6.03 -16.90
N ILE A 63 7.09 6.30 -15.80
CA ILE A 63 5.91 7.17 -15.73
C ILE A 63 6.35 8.46 -15.04
N LEU A 64 6.13 9.59 -15.68
CA LEU A 64 6.52 10.92 -15.22
C LEU A 64 5.28 11.76 -14.92
N ASN A 65 5.43 12.72 -13.99
CA ASN A 65 4.46 13.80 -13.82
C ASN A 65 4.74 14.97 -14.80
N ASP A 66 3.95 16.04 -14.70
CA ASP A 66 4.08 17.23 -15.57
C ASP A 66 5.40 18.01 -15.38
N ASN A 67 6.16 17.71 -14.31
CA ASN A 67 7.47 18.32 -14.02
C ASN A 67 8.65 17.44 -14.47
N ASP A 68 8.39 16.38 -15.26
CA ASP A 68 9.36 15.35 -15.62
C ASP A 68 9.97 14.58 -14.42
N GLU A 69 9.29 14.60 -13.26
CA GLU A 69 9.68 13.82 -12.09
C GLU A 69 9.11 12.40 -12.18
N VAL A 70 9.87 11.41 -11.68
CA VAL A 70 9.51 10.00 -11.82
C VAL A 70 8.47 9.56 -10.78
N LEU A 71 7.33 9.07 -11.28
CA LEU A 71 6.29 8.42 -10.49
C LEU A 71 6.49 6.90 -10.43
N GLU A 72 6.96 6.30 -11.52
CA GLU A 72 7.25 4.87 -11.58
C GLU A 72 8.44 4.58 -12.50
N GLY A 73 9.22 3.56 -12.18
CA GLY A 73 10.29 3.09 -13.06
C GLY A 73 10.94 1.81 -12.56
N THR A 74 11.74 1.18 -13.44
CA THR A 74 12.53 -0.01 -13.09
C THR A 74 13.96 0.38 -12.75
N LEU A 75 14.45 -0.01 -11.56
CA LEU A 75 15.79 0.35 -11.08
C LEU A 75 16.91 -0.38 -11.85
N THR A 76 18.05 0.27 -12.04
CA THR A 76 19.27 -0.38 -12.56
C THR A 76 19.94 -1.25 -11.52
N SER A 77 20.07 -0.74 -10.30
CA SER A 77 20.87 -1.29 -9.22
C SER A 77 20.09 -1.34 -7.89
N TYR A 78 20.75 -1.74 -6.80
CA TYR A 78 20.17 -1.62 -5.47
C TYR A 78 20.12 -0.15 -5.07
N GLU A 79 18.95 0.31 -4.63
CA GLU A 79 18.77 1.70 -4.21
C GLU A 79 18.22 1.76 -2.80
N ILE A 80 18.85 2.58 -1.95
CA ILE A 80 18.33 2.89 -0.62
C ILE A 80 17.42 4.11 -0.77
N LEU A 81 16.11 3.88 -0.78
CA LEU A 81 15.11 4.92 -1.00
C LEU A 81 14.24 5.10 0.24
N THR A 82 13.80 6.33 0.48
CA THR A 82 12.86 6.62 1.55
C THR A 82 11.49 6.06 1.18
N SER A 83 10.99 5.11 1.97
CA SER A 83 9.66 4.52 1.81
C SER A 83 8.59 5.37 2.51
N ALA A 84 7.32 5.13 2.17
CA ALA A 84 6.19 5.73 2.88
C ALA A 84 6.04 5.20 4.32
N ALA A 85 6.73 4.12 4.69
CA ALA A 85 6.66 3.55 6.03
C ALA A 85 7.10 4.54 7.11
N LYS A 86 6.34 4.62 8.22
CA LYS A 86 6.62 5.51 9.34
C LYS A 86 6.84 4.76 10.65
N VAL A 87 7.85 5.19 11.42
CA VAL A 87 8.03 4.86 12.85
C VAL A 87 8.26 6.15 13.59
N SER A 88 7.40 6.46 14.57
CA SER A 88 7.51 7.69 15.39
C SER A 88 7.68 8.97 14.56
N ASN A 89 6.91 9.11 13.47
CA ASN A 89 6.97 10.21 12.49
C ASN A 89 8.25 10.31 11.65
N CYS A 90 9.16 9.34 11.73
CA CYS A 90 10.30 9.23 10.83
C CYS A 90 10.01 8.24 9.71
N TYR A 91 10.31 8.63 8.48
CA TYR A 91 10.25 7.73 7.34
C TYR A 91 11.39 6.70 7.38
N ILE A 92 11.10 5.48 6.91
CA ILE A 92 12.09 4.40 6.86
C ILE A 92 12.75 4.36 5.48
N ASN A 93 14.07 4.30 5.44
CA ASN A 93 14.80 3.97 4.22
C ASN A 93 14.84 2.46 4.01
N LEU A 94 14.48 2.00 2.80
CA LEU A 94 14.49 0.59 2.41
C LEU A 94 15.43 0.36 1.24
N SER A 95 16.09 -0.79 1.23
CA SER A 95 16.87 -1.28 0.10
C SER A 95 15.94 -1.95 -0.91
N PHE A 96 15.82 -1.36 -2.09
CA PHE A 96 15.02 -1.88 -3.20
C PHE A 96 15.90 -2.64 -4.19
N LYS A 97 15.41 -3.78 -4.67
CA LYS A 97 16.19 -4.70 -5.51
C LYS A 97 16.38 -4.15 -6.93
N PRO A 98 17.53 -4.44 -7.57
CA PRO A 98 17.74 -4.10 -8.97
C PRO A 98 16.70 -4.76 -9.86
N ARG A 99 16.43 -4.14 -11.01
CA ARG A 99 15.50 -4.65 -12.03
C ARG A 99 14.06 -4.85 -11.52
N SER A 100 13.74 -4.27 -10.36
CA SER A 100 12.37 -4.20 -9.84
C SER A 100 11.75 -2.85 -10.14
N ARG A 101 10.42 -2.81 -10.23
CA ARG A 101 9.68 -1.56 -10.38
C ARG A 101 9.46 -0.94 -9.01
N VAL A 102 9.62 0.38 -8.93
CA VAL A 102 9.25 1.19 -7.78
C VAL A 102 8.18 2.22 -8.17
N THR A 103 7.31 2.55 -7.23
CA THR A 103 6.29 3.60 -7.37
C THR A 103 6.49 4.62 -6.26
N PHE A 104 6.46 5.90 -6.61
CA PHE A 104 6.57 7.03 -5.69
C PHE A 104 5.22 7.73 -5.50
N ASN A 105 4.99 8.27 -4.30
CA ASN A 105 3.96 9.29 -4.10
C ASN A 105 4.46 10.69 -4.51
N ASP A 106 3.62 11.69 -4.33
CA ASP A 106 3.90 13.11 -4.58
C ASP A 106 4.95 13.74 -3.64
N GLU A 107 5.27 13.08 -2.52
CA GLU A 107 6.37 13.43 -1.61
C GLU A 107 7.71 12.71 -1.95
N GLY A 108 7.73 11.91 -3.02
CA GLY A 108 8.93 11.15 -3.43
C GLY A 108 9.24 9.96 -2.55
N LYS A 109 8.26 9.50 -1.77
CA LYS A 109 8.37 8.30 -0.94
C LYS A 109 7.94 7.09 -1.74
N VAL A 110 8.69 6.00 -1.62
CA VAL A 110 8.33 4.74 -2.27
C VAL A 110 7.09 4.16 -1.58
N ILE A 111 5.99 4.04 -2.33
CA ILE A 111 4.73 3.43 -1.89
C ILE A 111 4.59 1.97 -2.34
N LYS A 112 5.42 1.53 -3.29
CA LYS A 112 5.42 0.16 -3.79
C LYS A 112 6.78 -0.21 -4.38
N GLY A 113 7.26 -1.41 -4.12
CA GLY A 113 8.47 -1.94 -4.76
C GLY A 113 8.95 -3.26 -4.19
N THR A 114 9.91 -3.91 -4.87
CA THR A 114 10.55 -5.14 -4.38
C THR A 114 11.72 -4.80 -3.49
N ILE A 115 11.69 -5.29 -2.26
CA ILE A 115 12.70 -4.98 -1.24
C ILE A 115 13.66 -6.15 -1.03
N GLU A 116 14.82 -5.83 -0.47
CA GLU A 116 15.57 -6.81 0.31
C GLU A 116 14.81 -7.19 1.60
N ARG A 117 15.40 -8.06 2.42
CA ARG A 117 14.82 -8.38 3.74
C ARG A 117 14.71 -7.12 4.59
N ALA A 118 13.53 -6.86 5.14
CA ALA A 118 13.30 -5.76 6.08
C ALA A 118 12.38 -6.18 7.23
N VAL A 119 12.51 -5.46 8.36
CA VAL A 119 11.54 -5.51 9.45
C VAL A 119 10.69 -4.26 9.36
N LEU A 120 9.39 -4.42 9.07
CA LEU A 120 8.48 -3.30 8.80
C LEU A 120 7.38 -3.21 9.86
N PRO A 121 6.95 -1.99 10.23
CA PRO A 121 5.81 -1.81 11.12
C PRO A 121 4.52 -2.24 10.41
N VAL A 122 3.69 -2.99 11.14
CA VAL A 122 2.33 -3.38 10.72
C VAL A 122 1.28 -2.78 11.64
N GLY A 123 1.63 -1.73 12.38
CA GLY A 123 0.77 -1.09 13.38
C GLY A 123 1.61 -0.37 14.43
N GLN A 124 0.97 0.23 15.44
CA GLN A 124 1.66 1.06 16.44
C GLN A 124 2.69 0.31 17.29
N LEU A 125 2.52 -0.98 17.54
CA LEU A 125 3.30 -1.75 18.52
C LEU A 125 3.83 -3.08 17.98
N SER A 126 3.77 -3.28 16.66
CA SER A 126 4.12 -4.56 16.06
C SER A 126 4.82 -4.37 14.73
N SER A 127 5.85 -5.18 14.52
CA SER A 127 6.59 -5.26 13.27
C SER A 127 6.65 -6.70 12.79
N VAL A 128 6.85 -6.87 11.48
CA VAL A 128 6.98 -8.19 10.84
C VAL A 128 8.26 -8.24 10.04
N MET A 129 8.84 -9.43 9.96
CA MET A 129 9.91 -9.69 9.00
C MET A 129 9.29 -9.99 7.63
N VAL A 130 9.62 -9.16 6.65
CA VAL A 130 9.17 -9.32 5.27
C VAL A 130 10.17 -10.14 4.48
N LYS A 131 9.66 -11.03 3.62
CA LYS A 131 10.45 -11.92 2.79
C LYS A 131 11.27 -11.14 1.77
N ASP A 132 12.56 -11.47 1.70
CA ASP A 132 13.48 -10.93 0.69
C ASP A 132 12.98 -11.23 -0.73
N GLY A 133 13.13 -10.26 -1.63
CA GLY A 133 12.77 -10.42 -3.03
C GLY A 133 11.27 -10.41 -3.28
N THR A 134 10.47 -9.96 -2.31
CA THR A 134 9.03 -9.80 -2.47
C THR A 134 8.64 -8.33 -2.54
N GLU A 135 7.53 -8.08 -3.22
CA GLU A 135 6.95 -6.74 -3.33
C GLU A 135 6.25 -6.35 -2.02
N VAL A 136 6.48 -5.11 -1.60
CA VAL A 136 5.71 -4.45 -0.56
C VAL A 136 4.92 -3.28 -1.14
N SER A 137 3.80 -2.95 -0.52
CA SER A 137 3.10 -1.69 -0.74
C SER A 137 2.67 -1.06 0.58
N PHE A 138 2.41 0.24 0.57
CA PHE A 138 2.03 1.03 1.73
C PHE A 138 0.73 1.78 1.47
N HIS A 139 -0.08 1.94 2.53
CA HIS A 139 -1.18 2.89 2.56
C HIS A 139 -0.65 4.32 2.62
N ASP A 140 -1.49 5.30 2.29
CA ASP A 140 -1.13 6.74 2.31
C ASP A 140 -0.66 7.21 3.70
N ASN A 141 -1.17 6.57 4.76
CA ASN A 141 -0.75 6.85 6.14
C ASN A 141 0.61 6.22 6.53
N GLY A 142 1.25 5.49 5.61
CA GLY A 142 2.53 4.82 5.80
C GLY A 142 2.46 3.45 6.47
N ILE A 143 1.27 2.90 6.72
CA ILE A 143 1.14 1.53 7.20
C ILE A 143 1.36 0.55 6.03
N LEU A 144 2.05 -0.55 6.31
CA LEU A 144 2.25 -1.63 5.34
C LEU A 144 0.89 -2.15 4.85
N ALA A 145 0.67 -2.20 3.54
CA ALA A 145 -0.58 -2.61 2.93
C ALA A 145 -0.50 -4.06 2.44
N THR A 146 0.51 -4.41 1.65
CA THR A 146 0.70 -5.78 1.16
C THR A 146 2.15 -6.22 1.34
N PHE A 147 2.37 -7.47 1.75
CA PHE A 147 3.71 -8.02 1.93
C PHE A 147 3.69 -9.56 2.01
N THR A 148 4.86 -10.19 1.88
CA THR A 148 5.00 -11.65 2.09
C THR A 148 5.72 -11.94 3.39
N LEU A 149 5.18 -12.86 4.20
CA LEU A 149 5.80 -13.30 5.45
C LEU A 149 7.01 -14.21 5.21
N VAL A 150 8.05 -14.10 6.04
CA VAL A 150 9.17 -15.08 6.07
C VAL A 150 8.78 -16.38 6.77
N GLN A 151 7.96 -16.28 7.80
CA GLN A 151 7.62 -17.41 8.66
C GLN A 151 6.21 -17.26 9.21
N ASP A 152 5.69 -18.34 9.79
CA ASP A 152 4.41 -18.32 10.48
C ASP A 152 4.41 -17.22 11.54
N THR A 153 3.40 -16.34 11.48
CA THR A 153 3.38 -15.12 12.28
C THR A 153 1.99 -14.85 12.83
N TYR A 154 1.94 -14.54 14.12
CA TYR A 154 0.70 -14.10 14.78
C TYR A 154 0.43 -12.63 14.49
N LEU A 155 -0.70 -12.35 13.83
CA LEU A 155 -1.16 -10.99 13.55
C LEU A 155 -2.61 -10.83 14.02
N ARG A 156 -3.04 -9.58 14.17
CA ARG A 156 -4.43 -9.26 14.48
C ARG A 156 -5.21 -9.11 13.17
N PRO A 157 -6.23 -9.93 12.90
CA PRO A 157 -7.16 -9.65 11.82
C PRO A 157 -8.08 -8.49 12.19
N VAL A 158 -8.78 -7.96 11.18
CA VAL A 158 -9.90 -7.05 11.42
C VAL A 158 -10.90 -7.72 12.37
N GLY A 159 -11.50 -6.93 13.26
CA GLY A 159 -12.46 -7.45 14.24
C GLY A 159 -11.86 -8.37 15.31
N TRP A 160 -10.53 -8.44 15.48
CA TRP A 160 -9.85 -9.32 16.46
C TRP A 160 -10.42 -9.28 17.88
N ARG A 161 -11.01 -8.15 18.30
CA ARG A 161 -11.68 -8.02 19.60
C ARG A 161 -12.87 -8.97 19.75
N GLN A 162 -13.55 -9.28 18.65
CA GLN A 162 -14.61 -10.29 18.61
C GLN A 162 -14.00 -11.70 18.66
N THR A 163 -12.89 -11.92 17.96
CA THR A 163 -12.11 -13.17 18.01
C THR A 163 -11.61 -13.52 19.41
N LEU A 164 -11.38 -12.54 20.30
CA LEU A 164 -11.12 -12.77 21.73
C LEU A 164 -12.16 -13.70 22.34
N ARG A 165 -13.44 -13.50 21.98
CA ARG A 165 -14.58 -14.27 22.50
C ARG A 165 -14.67 -15.69 21.94
N VAL A 166 -14.08 -15.89 20.76
CA VAL A 166 -14.23 -17.10 19.94
C VAL A 166 -13.11 -18.11 20.20
N ASN A 167 -11.88 -17.62 20.41
CA ASN A 167 -10.68 -18.46 20.58
C ASN A 167 -10.25 -18.67 22.04
N PHE A 168 -11.18 -18.61 22.99
CA PHE A 168 -10.90 -18.97 24.38
C PHE A 168 -10.67 -20.49 24.50
N ARG A 169 -9.41 -20.93 24.64
CA ARG A 169 -9.09 -22.25 25.22
C ARG A 169 -8.39 -22.07 26.56
N ASN A 170 -8.78 -22.88 27.55
CA ASN A 170 -8.04 -23.13 28.79
C ASN A 170 -7.75 -21.91 29.70
N LYS A 171 -8.72 -20.99 29.89
CA LYS A 171 -8.58 -19.82 30.79
C LYS A 171 -7.40 -18.88 30.47
N VAL A 172 -6.76 -19.01 29.31
CA VAL A 172 -5.74 -18.09 28.84
C VAL A 172 -6.40 -17.06 27.93
N LYS A 173 -6.22 -15.77 28.22
CA LYS A 173 -6.65 -14.68 27.34
C LYS A 173 -5.84 -14.76 26.04
N CYS A 174 -6.42 -15.32 24.99
CA CYS A 174 -5.82 -15.21 23.66
C CYS A 174 -5.91 -13.75 23.22
N SER A 175 -4.81 -13.12 22.81
CA SER A 175 -4.71 -11.69 22.47
C SER A 175 -5.41 -11.28 21.16
N GLY A 176 -6.37 -12.09 20.68
CA GLY A 176 -7.08 -11.91 19.40
C GLY A 176 -6.18 -12.15 18.19
N LEU A 177 -5.09 -12.88 18.39
CA LEU A 177 -4.12 -13.18 17.34
C LEU A 177 -4.56 -14.39 16.53
N VAL A 178 -4.29 -14.33 15.23
CA VAL A 178 -4.41 -15.44 14.28
C VAL A 178 -3.02 -15.70 13.71
N GLU A 179 -2.65 -16.97 13.59
CA GLU A 179 -1.37 -17.37 13.01
C GLU A 179 -1.51 -17.51 11.50
N PHE A 180 -0.84 -16.62 10.77
CA PHE A 180 -0.79 -16.64 9.32
C PHE A 180 0.45 -17.40 8.85
N LYS A 181 0.31 -18.14 7.76
CA LYS A 181 1.32 -19.02 7.19
C LYS A 181 2.47 -18.21 6.59
N GLY A 182 3.70 -18.60 6.91
CA GLY A 182 4.90 -18.08 6.28
C GLY A 182 4.90 -18.32 4.78
N GLU A 183 5.73 -17.56 4.05
CA GLU A 183 5.87 -17.68 2.60
C GLU A 183 4.58 -17.36 1.81
N THR A 184 3.58 -16.77 2.46
CA THR A 184 2.33 -16.31 1.83
C THR A 184 2.14 -14.81 1.98
N GLN A 185 1.37 -14.24 1.05
CA GLN A 185 1.04 -12.82 1.06
C GLN A 185 -0.03 -12.51 2.12
N VAL A 186 0.11 -11.34 2.74
CA VAL A 186 -0.83 -10.74 3.69
C VAL A 186 -1.22 -9.36 3.18
N GLU A 187 -2.50 -9.02 3.32
CA GLU A 187 -3.03 -7.67 3.09
C GLU A 187 -3.54 -7.10 4.42
N LEU A 188 -3.20 -5.84 4.70
CA LEU A 188 -3.61 -5.10 5.89
C LEU A 188 -4.51 -3.92 5.52
N ASN A 189 -5.34 -3.47 6.46
CA ASN A 189 -6.00 -2.16 6.38
C ASN A 189 -5.06 -1.03 6.87
N GLU A 190 -5.54 0.21 6.79
CA GLU A 190 -4.83 1.40 7.27
C GLU A 190 -4.52 1.39 8.79
N LYS A 191 -5.14 0.51 9.57
CA LYS A 191 -4.86 0.34 11.01
C LYS A 191 -3.80 -0.72 11.28
N GLY A 192 -3.37 -1.44 10.24
CA GLY A 192 -2.42 -2.55 10.36
C GLY A 192 -3.06 -3.88 10.74
N GLU A 193 -4.39 -4.00 10.58
CA GLU A 193 -5.12 -5.24 10.86
C GLU A 193 -5.25 -6.05 9.57
N VAL A 194 -5.10 -7.38 9.68
CA VAL A 194 -5.15 -8.28 8.52
C VAL A 194 -6.56 -8.31 7.93
N THR A 195 -6.68 -7.89 6.67
CA THR A 195 -7.90 -8.02 5.85
C THR A 195 -7.87 -9.29 5.01
N LYS A 196 -6.68 -9.81 4.70
CA LYS A 196 -6.52 -11.07 3.97
C LYS A 196 -5.21 -11.75 4.31
N GLY A 197 -5.26 -13.08 4.44
CA GLY A 197 -4.05 -13.89 4.64
C GLY A 197 -4.34 -15.38 4.61
N THR A 198 -3.27 -16.18 4.57
CA THR A 198 -3.38 -17.64 4.58
C THR A 198 -3.19 -18.17 5.99
N LEU A 199 -4.11 -19.01 6.46
CA LEU A 199 -4.06 -19.56 7.82
C LEU A 199 -2.96 -20.63 7.93
N ASN A 200 -2.17 -20.60 8.99
CA ASN A 200 -1.17 -21.64 9.24
C ASN A 200 -1.81 -22.95 9.72
N LYS A 201 -2.88 -22.84 10.52
CA LYS A 201 -3.56 -23.96 11.16
C LYS A 201 -5.08 -23.81 11.12
N ASP A 202 -5.77 -24.89 11.47
CA ASP A 202 -7.21 -24.86 11.69
C ASP A 202 -7.58 -23.77 12.69
N THR A 203 -8.38 -22.80 12.25
CA THR A 203 -8.66 -21.57 13.01
C THR A 203 -10.16 -21.34 13.10
N ARG A 204 -10.66 -21.03 14.31
CA ARG A 204 -12.06 -20.64 14.53
C ARG A 204 -12.23 -19.15 14.25
N LEU A 205 -13.10 -18.82 13.31
CA LEU A 205 -13.38 -17.44 12.88
C LEU A 205 -14.90 -17.22 12.71
N LEU A 206 -15.31 -15.96 12.79
CA LEU A 206 -16.70 -15.56 12.60
C LEU A 206 -17.08 -15.68 11.12
N SER A 207 -18.26 -16.23 10.85
CA SER A 207 -18.79 -16.47 9.52
C SER A 207 -19.97 -15.54 9.22
N PRO A 208 -20.39 -15.40 7.94
CA PRO A 208 -21.43 -14.43 7.54
C PRO A 208 -22.79 -14.66 8.21
N ASP A 209 -23.10 -15.89 8.61
CA ASP A 209 -24.31 -16.26 9.35
C ASP A 209 -24.23 -15.94 10.85
N GLY A 210 -23.15 -15.30 11.30
CA GLY A 210 -22.86 -15.00 12.71
C GLY A 210 -22.34 -16.19 13.51
N SER A 211 -22.19 -17.36 12.89
CA SER A 211 -21.65 -18.56 13.54
C SER A 211 -20.12 -18.55 13.59
N ILE A 212 -19.57 -19.39 14.47
CA ILE A 212 -18.13 -19.64 14.56
C ILE A 212 -17.83 -20.94 13.81
N ASN A 213 -17.11 -20.84 12.70
CA ASN A 213 -16.68 -21.99 11.91
C ASN A 213 -15.18 -22.24 12.02
N VAL A 214 -14.78 -23.50 11.85
CA VAL A 214 -13.37 -23.88 11.74
C VAL A 214 -12.96 -23.81 10.27
N TYR A 215 -12.04 -22.90 9.97
CA TYR A 215 -11.39 -22.79 8.67
C TYR A 215 -10.10 -23.60 8.71
N ALA A 216 -9.95 -24.51 7.75
CA ALA A 216 -8.81 -25.43 7.72
C ALA A 216 -7.48 -24.70 7.50
N ALA A 217 -6.38 -25.30 7.96
CA ALA A 217 -5.02 -24.88 7.64
C ALA A 217 -4.82 -24.67 6.12
N SER A 218 -3.95 -23.74 5.77
CA SER A 218 -3.66 -23.32 4.39
C SER A 218 -4.84 -22.70 3.63
N THR A 219 -5.98 -22.43 4.27
CA THR A 219 -7.07 -21.64 3.66
C THR A 219 -6.68 -20.17 3.63
N THR A 220 -6.78 -19.52 2.47
CA THR A 220 -6.71 -18.06 2.36
C THR A 220 -8.08 -17.47 2.69
N VAL A 221 -8.12 -16.58 3.69
CA VAL A 221 -9.34 -15.92 4.15
C VAL A 221 -9.30 -14.43 3.87
N GLU A 222 -10.45 -13.84 3.54
CA GLU A 222 -10.68 -12.39 3.46
C GLU A 222 -11.73 -11.99 4.51
N PHE A 223 -11.46 -10.91 5.23
CA PHE A 223 -12.32 -10.37 6.29
C PHE A 223 -13.03 -9.10 5.83
N ASP A 224 -14.27 -8.90 6.29
CA ASP A 224 -14.93 -7.59 6.23
C ASP A 224 -14.43 -6.66 7.35
N GLU A 225 -15.00 -5.45 7.41
CA GLU A 225 -14.69 -4.44 8.43
C GLU A 225 -15.03 -4.86 9.87
N ASN A 226 -15.89 -5.87 10.04
CA ASN A 226 -16.32 -6.40 11.33
C ASN A 226 -15.52 -7.64 11.76
N GLY A 227 -14.63 -8.16 10.91
CA GLY A 227 -13.86 -9.38 11.15
C GLY A 227 -14.60 -10.67 10.81
N VAL A 228 -15.67 -10.58 10.01
CA VAL A 228 -16.38 -11.73 9.44
C VAL A 228 -15.61 -12.23 8.23
N VAL A 229 -15.41 -13.54 8.12
CA VAL A 229 -14.81 -14.16 6.94
C VAL A 229 -15.82 -14.12 5.79
N ILE A 230 -15.60 -13.27 4.80
CA ILE A 230 -16.47 -13.12 3.62
C ILE A 230 -16.05 -14.01 2.46
N LYS A 231 -14.82 -14.53 2.49
CA LYS A 231 -14.30 -15.44 1.48
C LYS A 231 -13.26 -16.37 2.09
N ALA A 232 -13.30 -17.63 1.70
CA ALA A 232 -12.34 -18.64 2.10
C ALA A 232 -12.00 -19.54 0.91
N VAL A 233 -10.74 -19.57 0.50
CA VAL A 233 -10.26 -20.34 -0.64
C VAL A 233 -9.21 -21.33 -0.18
N LYS A 234 -9.45 -22.62 -0.41
CA LYS A 234 -8.43 -23.65 -0.20
C LYS A 234 -7.54 -23.77 -1.45
N PRO A 235 -6.25 -24.08 -1.29
CA PRO A 235 -5.42 -24.43 -2.44
C PRO A 235 -6.04 -25.62 -3.18
N ALA A 236 -5.98 -25.59 -4.51
CA ALA A 236 -6.30 -26.76 -5.31
C ALA A 236 -5.25 -27.84 -5.00
N ASN A 237 -5.72 -29.05 -4.70
CA ASN A 237 -4.86 -30.21 -4.51
C ASN A 237 -4.24 -30.66 -5.83
#